data_AF-A0A8H9TAE4-F1
#
_entry.id   AF-A0A8H9TAE4-F1
#
_cell.length_a   1.000
_cell.length_b   1.000
_cell.length_c   1.000
_cell.angle_alpha   90.00
_cell.angle_beta   90.00
_cell.angle_gamma   90.00
#
_symmetry.space_group_name_H-M   'P 1'
#
loop_
_entity.id
_entity.type
_entity.pdbx_description
1 polymer ?
#
loop_
_entity_poly.entity_id
_entity_poly.type
_entity_poly.pdbx_seq_one_letter_code
_entity_poly.pdbx_strand_id
1 'polypeptide(L)'
;SLTTILNPEAVIFANPIAQGACAADAIASAFNMPLDVLFWCAGSQGSMYPFNGWVSNESSPLQSSLLVSERMAFKLHRQGMIMETIGKNNAVCNEYPSPILPKERWRYQMVNMYPDSGQCHPFGRSVMRWETGKNPPNTKKNFGYLMWRKRNCVFL
;
A
#
# COMPACT_ATOMS: atom_id res chain seq x y z
N SER A 1 8.85 -15.39 -13.90
CA SER A 1 7.37 -15.34 -13.97
C SER A 1 6.95 -14.12 -14.77
N LEU A 2 5.74 -14.07 -15.34
CA LEU A 2 5.30 -12.95 -16.21
C LEU A 2 5.41 -11.57 -15.51
N THR A 3 5.32 -11.55 -14.18
CA THR A 3 5.48 -10.35 -13.34
C THR A 3 6.90 -9.78 -13.32
N THR A 4 7.93 -10.59 -13.61
CA THR A 4 9.33 -10.15 -13.70
C THR A 4 9.59 -9.32 -14.96
N ILE A 5 8.80 -9.53 -16.02
CA ILE A 5 8.86 -8.72 -17.26
C ILE A 5 8.28 -7.32 -17.01
N LEU A 6 7.18 -7.24 -16.26
CA LEU A 6 6.53 -5.97 -15.91
C LEU A 6 7.35 -5.14 -14.91
N ASN A 7 8.13 -5.79 -14.04
CA ASN A 7 8.92 -5.14 -13.00
C ASN A 7 10.30 -5.80 -12.87
N PRO A 8 11.26 -5.48 -13.76
CA PRO A 8 12.60 -6.07 -13.68
C PRO A 8 13.33 -5.68 -12.40
N GLU A 9 13.02 -4.50 -11.83
CA GLU A 9 13.58 -4.03 -10.57
C GLU A 9 13.25 -4.92 -9.36
N ALA A 10 12.24 -5.78 -9.46
CA ALA A 10 11.89 -6.73 -8.40
C ALA A 10 13.06 -7.69 -8.07
N VAL A 11 13.95 -7.95 -9.03
CA VAL A 11 15.16 -8.78 -8.82
C VAL A 11 16.15 -8.08 -7.89
N ILE A 12 16.28 -6.76 -8.00
CA ILE A 12 17.20 -5.96 -7.18
C ILE A 12 16.71 -5.90 -5.73
N PHE A 13 15.40 -5.77 -5.53
CA PHE A 13 14.78 -5.67 -4.19
C PHE A 13 14.43 -7.01 -3.55
N ALA A 14 14.74 -8.13 -4.22
CA ALA A 14 14.59 -9.48 -3.66
C ALA A 14 15.67 -9.84 -2.62
N ASN A 15 16.66 -8.97 -2.40
CA ASN A 15 17.73 -9.23 -1.44
C ASN A 15 17.23 -9.03 0.02
N PRO A 16 17.79 -9.76 0.99
CA PRO A 16 17.39 -9.65 2.40
C PRO A 16 17.66 -8.26 3.00
N ILE A 17 18.62 -7.52 2.45
CA ILE A 17 18.94 -6.15 2.89
C ILE A 17 17.79 -5.19 2.57
N ALA A 18 17.24 -5.24 1.35
CA ALA A 18 16.11 -4.43 0.93
C ALA A 18 14.82 -4.84 1.64
N GLN A 19 14.65 -6.14 1.93
CA GLN A 19 13.54 -6.63 2.76
C GLN A 19 13.67 -6.15 4.21
N GLY A 20 14.91 -6.14 4.75
CA GLY A 20 15.20 -5.57 6.06
C GLY A 20 14.91 -4.07 6.15
N ALA A 21 15.10 -3.33 5.06
CA ALA A 21 14.75 -1.92 4.99
C ALA A 21 13.25 -1.65 5.20
N CYS A 22 12.37 -2.62 4.90
CA CYS A 22 10.94 -2.48 5.16
C CYS A 22 10.60 -2.42 6.66
N ALA A 23 11.49 -2.87 7.55
CA ALA A 23 11.34 -2.65 8.99
C ALA A 23 11.37 -1.16 9.35
N ALA A 24 12.23 -0.37 8.69
CA ALA A 24 12.29 1.08 8.90
C ALA A 24 10.98 1.76 8.45
N ASP A 25 10.43 1.35 7.31
CA ASP A 25 9.15 1.84 6.80
C ASP A 25 7.96 1.44 7.70
N ALA A 26 8.00 0.23 8.27
CA ALA A 26 7.01 -0.24 9.26
C ALA A 26 7.01 0.61 10.54
N ILE A 27 8.20 0.97 11.04
CA ILE A 27 8.34 1.83 12.21
C ILE A 27 7.83 3.24 11.89
N ALA A 28 8.23 3.82 10.75
CA ALA A 28 7.80 5.16 10.34
C ALA A 28 6.28 5.28 10.19
N SER A 29 5.65 4.33 9.49
CA SER A 29 4.19 4.24 9.31
C SER A 29 3.42 3.91 10.60
N ALA A 30 4.05 3.23 11.56
CA ALA A 30 3.45 2.97 12.87
C ALA A 30 3.28 4.24 13.70
N PHE A 31 4.22 5.19 13.61
CA PHE A 31 4.15 6.45 14.37
C PHE A 31 3.46 7.58 13.60
N ASN A 32 3.78 7.79 12.32
CA ASN A 32 3.27 8.94 11.58
C ASN A 32 2.88 8.59 10.14
N MET A 33 3.85 8.61 9.21
CA MET A 33 3.65 8.43 7.78
C MET A 33 4.68 7.44 7.21
N PRO A 34 4.32 6.66 6.17
CA PRO A 34 5.25 5.79 5.49
C PRO A 34 6.34 6.59 4.76
N LEU A 35 7.47 5.95 4.50
CA LEU A 35 8.61 6.54 3.80
C LEU A 35 8.50 6.28 2.29
N ASP A 36 8.24 7.33 1.52
CA ASP A 36 8.08 7.26 0.06
C ASP A 36 9.36 6.84 -0.67
N VAL A 37 10.54 7.11 -0.09
CA VAL A 37 11.84 6.70 -0.65
C VAL A 37 11.95 5.17 -0.74
N LEU A 38 11.34 4.44 0.20
CA LEU A 38 11.29 2.98 0.21
C LEU A 38 10.06 2.46 -0.54
N PHE A 39 9.93 2.83 -1.81
CA PHE A 39 8.75 2.49 -2.63
C PHE A 39 8.50 0.98 -2.80
N TRP A 40 9.55 0.16 -2.66
CA TRP A 40 9.44 -1.30 -2.72
C TRP A 40 8.87 -1.92 -1.43
N CYS A 41 8.76 -1.14 -0.36
CA CYS A 41 8.24 -1.56 0.94
C CYS A 41 6.80 -1.11 1.15
N ALA A 42 6.02 -2.02 1.72
CA ALA A 42 4.64 -1.86 2.14
C ALA A 42 4.56 -1.81 3.68
N GLY A 43 5.51 -1.10 4.32
CA GLY A 43 5.67 -1.04 5.77
C GLY A 43 5.63 -2.42 6.45
N SER A 44 4.77 -2.57 7.45
CA SER A 44 4.61 -3.81 8.21
C SER A 44 4.01 -4.96 7.40
N GLN A 45 3.39 -4.68 6.24
CA GLN A 45 2.78 -5.71 5.40
C GLN A 45 3.85 -6.51 4.64
N GLY A 46 5.03 -5.92 4.41
CA GLY A 46 6.18 -6.57 3.78
C GLY A 46 6.59 -5.88 2.48
N SER A 47 6.99 -6.66 1.48
CA SER A 47 7.44 -6.15 0.19
C SER A 47 6.31 -5.98 -0.81
N MET A 48 6.32 -4.86 -1.52
CA MET A 48 5.40 -4.55 -2.61
C MET A 48 5.64 -5.44 -3.83
N TYR A 49 6.86 -5.93 -4.05
CA TYR A 49 7.12 -6.89 -5.12
C TYR A 49 6.92 -8.33 -4.64
N PRO A 50 6.44 -9.23 -5.51
CA PRO A 50 5.93 -8.99 -6.88
C PRO A 50 4.47 -8.49 -6.91
N PHE A 51 4.06 -7.76 -7.97
CA PHE A 51 2.67 -7.29 -8.16
C PHE A 51 1.71 -8.40 -8.64
N ASN A 52 1.61 -9.46 -7.85
CA ASN A 52 0.60 -10.50 -7.99
C ASN A 52 -0.18 -10.64 -6.67
N GLY A 53 -1.25 -11.43 -6.72
CA GLY A 53 -2.02 -11.81 -5.54
C GLY A 53 -1.36 -12.90 -4.68
N TRP A 54 -0.08 -13.20 -4.89
CA TRP A 54 0.59 -14.26 -4.14
C TRP A 54 1.40 -13.67 -2.98
N VAL A 55 1.13 -14.16 -1.77
CA VAL A 55 1.80 -13.75 -0.54
C VAL A 55 2.41 -14.99 0.10
N SER A 56 3.74 -15.00 0.28
CA SER A 56 4.48 -16.14 0.86
C SER A 56 4.38 -16.19 2.39
N ASN A 57 4.35 -15.03 3.04
CA ASN A 57 4.36 -14.90 4.50
C ASN A 57 3.03 -14.29 4.95
N GLU A 58 2.09 -15.16 5.35
CA GLU A 58 0.83 -14.75 5.96
C GLU A 58 0.95 -14.84 7.48
N SER A 59 1.18 -13.70 8.13
CA SER A 59 1.06 -13.56 9.60
C SER A 59 -0.40 -13.46 10.01
N SER A 60 -1.21 -12.74 9.23
CA SER A 60 -2.66 -12.69 9.37
C SER A 60 -3.34 -12.53 7.99
N PRO A 61 -4.56 -13.06 7.82
CA PRO A 61 -5.28 -12.95 6.55
C PRO A 61 -5.68 -11.50 6.24
N LEU A 62 -5.80 -10.67 7.28
CA LEU A 62 -6.08 -9.26 7.12
C LEU A 62 -4.83 -8.51 6.64
N GLN A 63 -3.64 -8.83 7.17
CA GLN A 63 -2.35 -8.35 6.66
C GLN A 63 -2.13 -8.73 5.19
N SER A 64 -2.34 -10.00 4.83
CA SER A 64 -2.10 -10.46 3.45
C SER A 64 -3.07 -9.81 2.46
N SER A 65 -4.33 -9.63 2.84
CA SER A 65 -5.32 -8.94 1.98
C SER A 65 -5.00 -7.45 1.78
N LEU A 66 -4.47 -6.76 2.80
CA LEU A 66 -3.97 -5.39 2.63
C LEU A 66 -2.73 -5.33 1.77
N LEU A 67 -1.78 -6.25 1.95
CA LEU A 67 -0.59 -6.29 1.11
C LEU A 67 -0.98 -6.40 -0.37
N VAL A 68 -1.95 -7.25 -0.70
CA VAL A 68 -2.40 -7.41 -2.09
C VAL A 68 -3.11 -6.16 -2.61
N SER A 69 -3.88 -5.44 -1.78
CA SER A 69 -4.53 -4.18 -2.20
C SER A 69 -3.51 -3.05 -2.40
N GLU A 70 -2.51 -2.96 -1.52
CA GLU A 70 -1.37 -2.05 -1.61
C GLU A 70 -0.55 -2.29 -2.89
N ARG A 71 -0.28 -3.56 -3.22
CA ARG A 71 0.35 -3.96 -4.49
C ARG A 71 -0.47 -3.62 -5.72
N MET A 72 -1.80 -3.75 -5.63
CA MET A 72 -2.69 -3.39 -6.74
C MET A 72 -2.66 -1.88 -6.98
N ALA A 73 -2.72 -1.06 -5.94
CA ALA A 73 -2.59 0.40 -6.08
C ALA A 73 -1.26 0.77 -6.74
N PHE A 74 -0.16 0.14 -6.34
CA PHE A 74 1.14 0.42 -6.95
C PHE A 74 1.21 -0.03 -8.42
N LYS A 75 0.64 -1.18 -8.75
CA LYS A 75 0.51 -1.65 -10.14
C LYS A 75 -0.27 -0.66 -11.00
N LEU A 76 -1.40 -0.16 -10.50
CA LEU A 76 -2.24 0.81 -11.21
C LEU A 76 -1.50 2.13 -11.49
N HIS A 77 -0.69 2.60 -10.52
CA HIS A 77 0.22 3.74 -10.69
C HIS A 77 1.23 3.52 -11.81
N ARG A 78 1.92 2.37 -11.79
CA ARG A 78 2.89 2.02 -12.83
C ARG A 78 2.27 1.89 -14.21
N GLN A 79 1.02 1.45 -14.29
CA GLN A 79 0.26 1.36 -15.54
C GLN A 79 -0.31 2.71 -16.00
N GLY A 80 -0.09 3.80 -15.25
CA GLY A 80 -0.57 5.13 -15.61
C GLY A 80 -2.09 5.31 -15.51
N MET A 81 -2.81 4.37 -14.90
CA MET A 81 -4.26 4.48 -14.68
C MET A 81 -4.60 5.47 -13.56
N ILE A 82 -3.62 5.77 -12.70
CA ILE A 82 -3.77 6.62 -11.55
C ILE A 82 -2.83 7.83 -11.70
N MET A 83 -3.44 9.00 -11.91
CA MET A 83 -2.71 10.27 -12.09
C MET A 83 -2.60 11.02 -10.76
N GLU A 84 -1.42 11.52 -10.43
CA GLU A 84 -1.16 12.25 -9.19
C GLU A 84 -1.25 13.76 -9.39
N THR A 85 -1.56 14.45 -8.28
CA THR A 85 -1.68 15.91 -8.23
C THR A 85 -0.87 16.47 -7.05
N ILE A 86 0.44 16.27 -7.07
CA ILE A 86 1.33 16.88 -6.06
C ILE A 86 1.64 18.31 -6.50
N GLY A 87 1.10 19.30 -5.80
CA GLY A 87 1.46 20.71 -6.00
C GLY A 87 2.86 20.97 -5.44
N LYS A 88 3.90 20.71 -6.24
CA LYS A 88 5.29 21.01 -5.84
C LYS A 88 5.65 22.48 -6.04
N ASN A 89 5.03 23.15 -7.02
CA ASN A 89 5.21 24.56 -7.33
C ASN A 89 3.82 25.21 -7.49
N ASN A 90 3.54 26.29 -6.75
CA ASN A 90 2.24 26.98 -6.64
C ASN A 90 1.65 27.57 -7.95
N ALA A 91 2.08 27.13 -9.13
CA ALA A 91 1.58 27.57 -10.43
C ALA A 91 0.93 26.39 -11.15
N VAL A 92 -0.41 26.41 -11.21
CA VAL A 92 -1.30 25.50 -11.97
C VAL A 92 -1.00 24.02 -11.76
N CYS A 93 -1.78 23.39 -10.90
CA CYS A 93 -1.57 22.01 -10.58
C CYS A 93 -2.24 21.08 -11.60
N ASN A 94 -1.40 20.44 -12.41
CA ASN A 94 -1.79 19.47 -13.43
C ASN A 94 -1.79 18.06 -12.87
N GLU A 95 -2.66 17.20 -13.39
CA GLU A 95 -2.57 15.76 -13.17
C GLU A 95 -1.42 15.19 -14.00
N TYR A 96 -0.55 14.40 -13.38
CA TYR A 96 0.57 13.75 -14.07
C TYR A 96 0.67 12.26 -13.70
N PRO A 97 1.08 11.39 -14.63
CA PRO A 97 1.27 9.97 -14.32
C PRO A 97 2.51 9.83 -13.42
N SER A 98 2.36 9.09 -12.32
CA SER A 98 3.49 8.75 -11.44
C SER A 98 3.67 7.23 -11.39
N PRO A 99 4.77 6.69 -11.93
CA PRO A 99 5.00 5.26 -11.89
C PRO A 99 5.36 4.75 -10.49
N ILE A 100 5.91 5.63 -9.65
CA ILE A 100 6.23 5.38 -8.25
C ILE A 100 5.08 5.86 -7.37
N LEU A 101 4.51 4.98 -6.53
CA LEU A 101 3.42 5.30 -5.62
C LEU A 101 3.91 6.18 -4.46
N PRO A 102 3.39 7.42 -4.28
CA PRO A 102 3.65 8.22 -3.09
C PRO A 102 2.78 7.71 -1.92
N LYS A 103 3.31 6.78 -1.13
CA LYS A 103 2.59 6.07 -0.06
C LYS A 103 2.03 7.02 0.99
N GLU A 104 2.72 8.13 1.30
CA GLU A 104 2.29 9.10 2.33
C GLU A 104 0.90 9.69 2.06
N ARG A 105 0.46 9.70 0.80
CA ARG A 105 -0.81 10.28 0.35
C ARG A 105 -1.97 9.28 0.35
N TRP A 106 -1.69 8.02 0.67
CA TRP A 106 -2.64 6.93 0.62
C TRP A 106 -3.03 6.45 2.01
N ARG A 107 -4.32 6.22 2.19
CA ARG A 107 -4.89 5.61 3.40
C ARG A 107 -5.89 4.56 2.99
N TYR A 108 -6.06 3.52 3.78
CA TYR A 108 -7.10 2.53 3.56
C TYR A 108 -8.04 2.49 4.75
N GLN A 109 -9.29 2.17 4.45
CA GLN A 109 -10.37 2.05 5.41
C GLN A 109 -11.05 0.70 5.18
N MET A 110 -11.21 -0.09 6.24
CA MET A 110 -11.90 -1.36 6.13
C MET A 110 -13.41 -1.13 6.06
N VAL A 111 -14.06 -1.70 5.06
CA VAL A 111 -15.52 -1.66 4.88
C VAL A 111 -16.19 -3.03 5.02
N ASN A 112 -15.43 -4.12 4.88
CA ASN A 112 -15.91 -5.49 5.00
C ASN A 112 -14.80 -6.36 5.62
N MET A 113 -15.05 -7.39 6.43
CA MET A 113 -16.36 -7.88 6.91
C MET A 113 -16.94 -7.08 8.09
N TYR A 114 -16.08 -6.66 9.01
CA TYR A 114 -16.45 -5.75 10.10
C TYR A 114 -15.87 -4.37 9.80
N PRO A 115 -16.71 -3.39 9.42
CA PRO A 115 -16.22 -2.09 8.98
C PRO A 115 -15.53 -1.34 10.11
N ASP A 116 -14.41 -0.70 9.77
CA ASP A 116 -13.74 0.29 10.60
C ASP A 116 -14.05 1.69 10.04
N SER A 117 -15.31 2.09 10.13
CA SER A 117 -15.78 3.31 9.47
C SER A 117 -15.25 4.59 10.12
N GLY A 118 -14.84 4.54 11.38
CA GLY A 118 -14.36 5.69 12.15
C GLY A 118 -12.87 5.98 11.98
N GLN A 119 -12.08 5.09 11.37
CA GLN A 119 -10.64 5.24 11.25
C GLN A 119 -10.13 4.95 9.84
N CYS A 120 -9.20 5.79 9.39
CA CYS A 120 -8.44 5.59 8.16
C CYS A 120 -6.99 5.30 8.53
N HIS A 121 -6.49 4.14 8.13
CA HIS A 121 -5.13 3.70 8.44
C HIS A 121 -4.19 4.16 7.33
N PRO A 122 -3.03 4.76 7.66
CA PRO A 122 -2.03 5.08 6.66
C PRO A 122 -1.45 3.81 6.06
N PHE A 123 -1.00 3.94 4.82
CA PHE A 123 -0.32 2.86 4.10
C PHE A 123 0.85 2.28 4.92
N GLY A 124 1.02 0.96 4.90
CA GLY A 124 2.12 0.26 5.58
C GLY A 124 2.03 0.18 7.11
N ARG A 125 0.99 0.74 7.75
CA ARG A 125 0.79 0.60 9.20
C ARG A 125 0.36 -0.82 9.58
N SER A 126 0.85 -1.28 10.75
CA SER A 126 0.54 -2.61 11.27
C SER A 126 -0.94 -2.82 11.55
N VAL A 127 -1.47 -3.92 11.00
CA VAL A 127 -2.82 -4.39 11.24
C VAL A 127 -3.05 -4.89 12.64
N MET A 128 -1.99 -5.32 13.33
CA MET A 128 -2.09 -5.88 14.67
C MET A 128 -2.73 -4.90 15.68
N ARG A 129 -2.70 -3.58 15.38
CA ARG A 129 -3.38 -2.57 16.20
C ARG A 129 -4.90 -2.57 16.09
N TRP A 130 -5.45 -3.00 14.97
CA TRP A 130 -6.86 -2.80 14.65
C TRP A 130 -7.56 -4.04 14.10
N GLU A 131 -6.83 -5.12 13.83
CA GLU A 131 -7.34 -6.43 13.39
C GLU A 131 -8.14 -7.15 14.48
N THR A 132 -7.90 -6.84 15.76
CA THR A 132 -8.59 -7.46 16.89
C THR A 132 -10.11 -7.38 16.73
N GLY A 133 -10.77 -8.54 16.73
CA GLY A 133 -12.22 -8.65 16.58
C GLY A 133 -12.74 -8.56 15.14
N LYS A 134 -11.88 -8.29 14.15
CA LYS A 134 -12.27 -8.17 12.72
C LYS A 134 -12.01 -9.44 11.90
N ASN A 135 -11.39 -10.45 12.51
CA ASN A 135 -11.06 -11.73 11.89
C ASN A 135 -11.45 -12.91 12.78
N PRO A 136 -12.76 -13.19 12.96
CA PRO A 136 -13.21 -14.36 13.73
C PRO A 136 -13.07 -15.66 12.92
N PRO A 137 -12.84 -16.82 13.58
CA PRO A 137 -12.57 -18.09 12.91
C PRO A 137 -13.73 -18.62 12.06
N ASN A 138 -14.96 -18.16 12.30
CA ASN A 138 -16.17 -18.64 11.63
C ASN A 138 -16.51 -17.91 10.32
N THR A 139 -15.55 -17.20 9.70
CA THR A 139 -15.83 -16.34 8.54
C THR A 139 -15.02 -16.73 7.32
N LYS A 140 -15.54 -16.38 6.13
CA LYS A 140 -14.92 -16.71 4.83
C LYS A 140 -13.67 -15.87 4.50
N LYS A 141 -13.13 -15.12 5.46
CA LYS A 141 -11.94 -14.25 5.31
C LYS A 141 -12.00 -13.31 4.08
N ASN A 142 -13.17 -12.75 3.81
CA ASN A 142 -13.37 -11.78 2.74
C ASN A 142 -13.28 -10.37 3.31
N PHE A 143 -12.24 -9.63 2.92
CA PHE A 143 -12.01 -8.27 3.36
C PHE A 143 -12.26 -7.27 2.23
N GLY A 144 -12.82 -6.12 2.57
CA GLY A 144 -13.07 -5.03 1.63
C GLY A 144 -12.44 -3.75 2.16
N TYR A 145 -11.77 -3.02 1.27
CA TYR A 145 -11.04 -1.80 1.61
C TYR A 145 -11.45 -0.66 0.68
N LEU A 146 -11.75 0.50 1.25
CA LEU A 146 -11.78 1.77 0.53
C LEU A 146 -10.39 2.40 0.61
N MET A 147 -9.80 2.70 -0.55
CA MET A 147 -8.51 3.37 -0.63
C MET A 147 -8.74 4.86 -0.86
N TRP A 148 -8.34 5.65 0.13
CA TRP A 148 -8.36 7.10 0.10
C TRP A 148 -7.03 7.62 -0.44
N ARG A 149 -7.13 8.50 -1.43
CA ARG A 149 -5.98 9.18 -2.03
C ARG A 149 -6.12 10.68 -1.86
N LYS A 150 -5.10 11.32 -1.31
CA LYS A 150 -5.05 12.79 -1.21
C LYS A 150 -4.89 13.40 -2.61
N ARG A 151 -5.84 14.24 -3.04
CA ARG A 151 -5.71 15.11 -4.22
C ARG A 151 -5.53 16.54 -3.74
N ASN A 152 -4.47 17.23 -4.18
CA ASN A 152 -4.27 18.65 -3.80
C ASN A 152 -4.92 19.60 -4.81
N CYS A 153 -5.26 19.08 -5.99
CA CYS A 153 -5.60 19.89 -7.15
C CYS A 153 -6.91 19.37 -7.69
N VAL A 154 -7.82 20.32 -7.89
CA VAL A 154 -9.21 20.07 -8.23
C VAL A 154 -9.52 20.97 -9.41
N PHE A 155 -8.91 20.67 -10.56
CA PHE A 155 -9.39 21.22 -11.82
C PHE A 155 -10.00 20.05 -12.59
N LEU A 156 -11.34 20.11 -12.72
CA LEU A 156 -12.11 19.31 -13.67
C LEU A 156 -11.83 19.81 -15.08
#